data_AF-A0A5E8HDD7-F1
#
_entry.id   AF-A0A5E8HDD7-F1
#
_cell.length_a   1.000
_cell.length_b   1.000
_cell.length_c   1.000
_cell.angle_alpha   90.00
_cell.angle_beta   90.00
_cell.angle_gamma   90.00
#
_symmetry.space_group_name_H-M   'P 1'
#
loop_
_entity.id
_entity.type
_entity.pdbx_description
1 polymer ?
#
loop_
_entity_poly.entity_id
_entity_poly.type
_entity_poly.pdbx_seq_one_letter_code
_entity_poly.pdbx_strand_id
1 'polypeptide(L)'
;MNPFQKIAIFLISILLLNGTFVSNSESNQCPKKFKCLTTFVALGSILLARELDLSVSKNSGPKALDLITIPLNENGKIKEVKIAENVFYYQVIWKGKEILISRFDLDTSKTLRTLSQNPIQLYNEPNSSAKILMNIPENIPLDVLENTHPLTQNTGYVKVKFNEKIGWVHRTSLSDDEFDIRFYKKNLHELVSPYLFQVKEKDFNTELKIIGEGFSVFSCKVGEEECSAKYRMGESSFGMPEEAVYFDLSVSGGKQYVCEMRRVDFVGELQRVIDDSITEDELDPFINCSLSESASLEEETSEESSGENE
;
A
#
# COMPACT_ATOMS: atom_id res chain seq x y z
N MET A 1 56.90 15.69 -23.11
CA MET A 1 56.54 14.74 -22.03
C MET A 1 57.25 13.43 -22.28
N ASN A 2 58.10 13.00 -21.34
CA ASN A 2 58.96 11.82 -21.46
C ASN A 2 58.08 10.53 -21.39
N PRO A 3 58.31 9.47 -22.19
CA PRO A 3 57.54 8.22 -22.14
C PRO A 3 57.35 7.65 -20.72
N PHE A 4 58.35 7.82 -19.84
CA PHE A 4 58.25 7.41 -18.44
C PHE A 4 57.21 8.18 -17.62
N GLN A 5 56.93 9.45 -17.94
CA GLN A 5 55.88 10.23 -17.28
C GLN A 5 54.48 9.77 -17.69
N LYS A 6 54.29 9.29 -18.93
CA LYS A 6 52.99 8.77 -19.38
C LYS A 6 52.64 7.43 -18.72
N ILE A 7 53.64 6.56 -18.50
CA ILE A 7 53.46 5.27 -17.82
C ILE A 7 53.18 5.48 -16.33
N ALA A 8 53.87 6.43 -15.68
CA ALA A 8 53.62 6.78 -14.29
C ALA A 8 52.19 7.33 -14.07
N ILE A 9 51.72 8.19 -14.98
CA ILE A 9 50.34 8.71 -14.92
C ILE A 9 49.32 7.58 -15.14
N PHE A 10 49.59 6.64 -16.06
CA PHE A 10 48.70 5.52 -16.33
C PHE A 10 48.62 4.52 -15.15
N LEU A 11 49.73 4.26 -14.46
CA LEU A 11 49.76 3.38 -13.28
C LEU A 11 49.09 4.02 -12.05
N ILE A 12 49.22 5.34 -11.86
CA ILE A 12 48.51 6.08 -10.81
C ILE A 12 46.99 6.06 -11.09
N SER A 13 46.57 6.16 -12.36
CA SER A 13 45.16 6.03 -12.74
C SER A 13 44.58 4.64 -12.46
N ILE A 14 45.38 3.57 -12.63
CA ILE A 14 44.94 2.19 -12.33
C ILE A 14 44.85 1.95 -10.81
N LEU A 15 45.74 2.56 -10.01
CA LEU A 15 45.66 2.55 -8.55
C LEU A 15 44.43 3.31 -8.00
N LEU A 16 43.91 4.29 -8.75
CA LEU A 16 42.66 4.98 -8.42
C LEU A 16 41.40 4.23 -8.89
N LEU A 17 41.53 3.22 -9.76
CA LEU A 17 40.43 2.40 -10.27
C LEU A 17 40.25 1.06 -9.54
N ASN A 18 41.25 0.61 -8.78
CA ASN A 18 41.16 -0.59 -7.95
C ASN A 18 40.86 -0.24 -6.49
N GLY A 19 39.56 -0.22 -6.20
CA GLY A 19 38.94 -0.63 -4.94
C GLY A 19 39.75 -0.42 -3.67
N THR A 20 39.70 0.80 -3.13
CA THR A 20 39.71 0.91 -1.67
C THR A 20 38.41 0.30 -1.16
N PHE A 21 38.54 -0.87 -0.54
CA PHE A 21 37.61 -1.37 0.45
C PHE A 21 37.26 -0.21 1.39
N VAL A 22 36.06 0.36 1.24
CA VAL A 22 35.50 1.28 2.24
C VAL A 22 35.04 0.41 3.39
N SER A 23 35.96 0.07 4.29
CA SER A 23 35.62 -0.34 5.64
C SER A 23 35.09 0.88 6.39
N ASN A 24 33.86 0.78 6.87
CA ASN A 24 33.26 1.54 7.96
C ASN A 24 33.59 3.05 8.05
N SER A 25 32.66 3.85 7.53
CA SER A 25 32.10 4.88 8.42
C SER A 25 30.58 4.70 8.39
N GLU A 26 30.05 4.05 9.42
CA GLU A 26 28.66 4.24 9.84
C GLU A 26 28.42 5.75 9.88
N SER A 27 27.64 6.27 8.94
CA SER A 27 27.05 7.58 9.17
C SER A 27 26.06 7.35 10.30
N ASN A 28 26.40 7.82 11.50
CA ASN A 28 25.44 8.07 12.57
C ASN A 28 24.46 9.15 12.07
N GLN A 29 23.57 8.77 11.16
CA GLN A 29 22.57 9.62 10.51
C GLN A 29 21.34 9.84 11.38
N CYS A 30 21.34 9.29 12.60
CA CYS A 30 20.28 9.57 13.54
C CYS A 30 20.61 10.86 14.32
N PRO A 31 19.75 11.89 14.27
CA PRO A 31 19.93 13.05 15.14
C PRO A 31 19.95 12.56 16.59
N LYS A 32 20.86 13.12 17.40
CA LYS A 32 21.17 12.66 18.77
C LYS A 32 19.97 12.50 19.72
N LYS A 33 18.80 13.05 19.37
CA LYS A 33 17.57 13.01 20.16
C LYS A 33 16.61 11.87 19.79
N PHE A 34 16.87 11.14 18.72
CA PHE A 34 15.93 10.14 18.19
C PHE A 34 16.57 8.77 18.09
N LYS A 35 15.73 7.74 18.09
CA LYS A 35 16.08 6.41 17.57
C LYS A 35 15.72 6.40 16.10
N CYS A 36 16.47 5.67 15.28
CA CYS A 36 16.20 5.59 13.85
C CYS A 36 16.14 4.14 13.42
N LEU A 37 15.25 3.87 12.47
CA LEU A 37 15.28 2.66 11.67
C LEU A 37 16.07 2.95 10.40
N THR A 38 16.98 2.07 10.05
CA THR A 38 17.65 2.10 8.75
C THR A 38 16.81 1.27 7.79
N THR A 39 16.27 1.89 6.76
CA THR A 39 15.38 1.25 5.79
C THR A 39 15.72 1.76 4.37
N PHE A 40 15.05 1.28 3.34
CA PHE A 40 15.23 1.64 1.92
C PHE A 40 13.84 1.83 1.30
N VAL A 41 13.61 2.88 0.49
CA VAL A 41 12.36 3.04 -0.28
C VAL A 41 12.61 3.63 -1.67
N ALA A 42 11.62 3.52 -2.57
CA ALA A 42 11.62 3.73 -4.02
C ALA A 42 10.75 4.93 -4.45
N LEU A 43 10.78 5.12 -5.76
CA LEU A 43 10.22 6.13 -6.66
C LEU A 43 8.77 6.61 -6.39
N GLY A 44 8.55 7.31 -5.28
CA GLY A 44 7.39 8.16 -5.06
C GLY A 44 7.76 9.64 -5.04
N SER A 45 6.80 10.51 -5.36
CA SER A 45 6.94 11.97 -5.46
C SER A 45 7.56 12.55 -4.18
N ILE A 46 8.83 12.97 -4.25
CA ILE A 46 9.47 13.71 -3.15
C ILE A 46 8.84 15.10 -3.11
N LEU A 47 8.22 15.45 -1.99
CA LEU A 47 7.99 16.85 -1.65
C LEU A 47 9.20 17.33 -0.83
N LEU A 48 10.01 18.21 -1.43
CA LEU A 48 11.03 18.93 -0.67
C LEU A 48 10.30 19.96 0.19
N ALA A 49 10.62 19.98 1.49
CA ALA A 49 9.97 20.77 2.54
C ALA A 49 10.00 22.31 2.36
N ARG A 50 10.28 22.81 1.15
CA ARG A 50 10.25 24.24 0.79
C ARG A 50 9.51 24.60 -0.49
N GLU A 51 8.94 23.67 -1.24
CA GLU A 51 8.22 23.99 -2.47
C GLU A 51 6.84 23.31 -2.49
N LEU A 52 5.85 24.00 -1.91
CA LEU A 52 4.42 23.86 -2.25
C LEU A 52 4.11 24.56 -3.60
N ASP A 53 5.13 24.83 -4.39
CA ASP A 53 5.03 25.19 -5.80
C ASP A 53 5.21 23.88 -6.59
N LEU A 54 4.09 23.29 -7.01
CA LEU A 54 4.01 22.03 -7.76
C LEU A 54 4.63 22.10 -9.17
N SER A 55 5.37 23.17 -9.49
CA SER A 55 6.02 23.38 -10.79
C SER A 55 7.52 23.05 -10.84
N VAL A 56 8.17 22.68 -9.72
CA VAL A 56 9.65 22.58 -9.70
C VAL A 56 10.21 21.28 -9.07
N SER A 57 10.84 20.49 -9.95
CA SER A 57 12.03 19.64 -9.77
C SER A 57 11.87 18.16 -10.13
N LYS A 58 12.32 17.83 -11.35
CA LYS A 58 12.61 16.47 -11.82
C LYS A 58 13.88 15.90 -11.15
N ASN A 59 13.87 15.71 -9.83
CA ASN A 59 14.87 14.88 -9.18
C ASN A 59 14.31 13.46 -9.06
N SER A 60 15.00 12.48 -9.66
CA SER A 60 14.67 11.06 -9.46
C SER A 60 14.79 10.73 -7.98
N GLY A 61 13.72 10.22 -7.36
CA GLY A 61 13.70 9.86 -5.95
C GLY A 61 14.68 8.75 -5.55
N PRO A 62 14.64 8.32 -4.27
CA PRO A 62 15.42 7.17 -3.81
C PRO A 62 15.19 5.96 -4.71
N LYS A 63 16.27 5.28 -5.09
CA LYS A 63 16.23 4.05 -5.89
C LYS A 63 16.21 2.82 -4.99
N ALA A 64 15.96 1.65 -5.59
CA ALA A 64 15.66 0.46 -4.81
C ALA A 64 16.77 -0.05 -3.87
N LEU A 65 17.99 0.43 -4.04
CA LEU A 65 19.15 0.07 -3.23
C LEU A 65 19.74 1.28 -2.49
N ASP A 66 19.02 2.40 -2.41
CA ASP A 66 19.47 3.60 -1.75
C ASP A 66 19.12 3.62 -0.25
N LEU A 67 20.13 3.78 0.61
CA LEU A 67 19.96 3.85 2.07
C LEU A 67 19.12 5.07 2.48
N ILE A 68 18.03 4.84 3.22
CA ILE A 68 17.25 5.89 3.89
C ILE A 68 17.23 5.65 5.41
N THR A 69 17.14 6.73 6.17
CA THR A 69 17.01 6.67 7.62
C THR A 69 15.64 7.22 8.01
N ILE A 70 14.85 6.44 8.73
CA ILE A 70 13.55 6.88 9.24
C ILE A 70 13.72 7.34 10.70
N PRO A 71 13.63 8.64 10.98
CA PRO A 71 13.58 9.13 12.35
C PRO A 71 12.29 8.69 13.04
N LEU A 72 12.42 8.15 14.25
CA LEU A 72 11.31 7.92 15.17
C LEU A 72 11.14 9.14 16.08
N ASN A 73 9.90 9.45 16.47
CA ASN A 73 9.61 10.46 17.48
C ASN A 73 10.00 9.97 18.90
N GLU A 74 9.77 10.82 19.90
CA GLU A 74 10.11 10.54 21.31
C GLU A 74 9.38 9.31 21.87
N ASN A 75 8.23 8.93 21.28
CA ASN A 75 7.44 7.76 21.64
C ASN A 75 7.81 6.51 20.82
N GLY A 76 8.87 6.58 19.99
CA GLY A 76 9.30 5.48 19.15
C GLY A 76 8.42 5.22 17.92
N LYS A 77 7.50 6.12 17.59
CA LYS A 77 6.68 6.02 16.36
C LYS A 77 7.35 6.74 15.19
N ILE A 78 7.13 6.26 13.97
CA ILE A 78 7.61 6.92 12.75
C ILE A 78 7.08 8.36 12.70
N LYS A 79 7.94 9.31 12.33
CA LYS A 79 7.56 10.72 12.22
C LYS A 79 6.74 10.97 10.96
N GLU A 80 5.43 11.18 11.15
CA GLU A 80 4.46 11.47 10.10
C GLU A 80 4.22 12.97 9.94
N VAL A 81 3.97 13.41 8.71
CA VAL A 81 3.65 14.79 8.32
C VAL A 81 2.35 14.76 7.52
N LYS A 82 1.32 15.47 8.01
CA LYS A 82 0.07 15.69 7.30
C LYS A 82 0.23 16.82 6.28
N ILE A 83 -0.04 16.55 5.01
CA ILE A 83 0.11 17.53 3.91
C ILE A 83 -1.25 18.06 3.45
N ALA A 84 -2.29 17.24 3.50
CA ALA A 84 -3.67 17.63 3.20
C ALA A 84 -4.67 16.81 4.04
N GLU A 85 -5.96 17.00 3.84
CA GLU A 85 -6.99 16.15 4.45
C GLU A 85 -6.78 14.70 4.02
N ASN A 86 -6.65 13.80 5.00
CA ASN A 86 -6.38 12.37 4.80
C ASN A 86 -5.09 12.01 4.02
N VAL A 87 -4.19 12.98 3.77
CA VAL A 87 -2.92 12.76 3.06
C VAL A 87 -1.74 12.91 4.03
N PHE A 88 -1.07 11.79 4.28
CA PHE A 88 0.02 11.67 5.26
C PHE A 88 1.28 11.09 4.62
N TYR A 89 2.42 11.70 4.92
CA TYR A 89 3.75 11.31 4.45
C TYR A 89 4.67 11.02 5.63
N TYR A 90 5.68 10.19 5.42
CA TYR A 90 6.75 10.00 6.40
C TYR A 90 7.94 10.89 6.10
N GLN A 91 8.50 11.48 7.15
CA GLN A 91 9.76 12.21 7.08
C GLN A 91 10.92 11.22 7.14
N VAL A 92 11.83 11.26 6.17
CA VAL A 92 13.00 10.40 6.11
C VAL A 92 14.27 11.17 5.72
N ILE A 93 15.44 10.59 5.99
CA ILE A 93 16.74 11.13 5.60
C ILE A 93 17.33 10.26 4.50
N TRP A 94 17.57 10.82 3.32
CA TRP A 94 18.18 10.16 2.17
C TRP A 94 19.37 10.98 1.68
N LYS A 95 20.55 10.34 1.56
CA LYS A 95 21.80 11.01 1.14
C LYS A 95 22.10 12.28 1.97
N GLY A 96 21.79 12.22 3.27
CA GLY A 96 21.99 13.34 4.21
C GLY A 96 20.97 14.49 4.08
N LYS A 97 19.93 14.34 3.26
CA LYS A 97 18.85 15.33 3.10
C LYS A 97 17.54 14.79 3.65
N GLU A 98 16.78 15.67 4.28
CA GLU A 98 15.41 15.38 4.71
C GLU A 98 14.47 15.45 3.51
N ILE A 99 13.66 14.41 3.32
CA ILE A 99 12.65 14.30 2.27
C ILE A 99 11.35 13.73 2.85
N LEU A 100 10.24 13.96 2.16
CA LEU A 100 8.96 13.31 2.43
C LEU A 100 8.76 12.17 1.44
N ILE A 101 8.35 11.00 1.95
CA ILE A 101 7.99 9.82 1.15
C ILE A 101 6.58 9.38 1.53
N SER A 102 5.79 8.91 0.56
CA SER A 102 4.47 8.37 0.82
C SER A 102 4.55 7.23 1.83
N ARG A 103 3.61 7.19 2.77
CA ARG A 103 3.55 6.09 3.76
C ARG A 103 3.39 4.72 3.11
N PHE A 104 2.78 4.68 1.92
CA PHE A 104 2.53 3.46 1.17
C PHE A 104 3.78 2.92 0.48
N ASP A 105 4.79 3.77 0.28
CA ASP A 105 6.05 3.38 -0.35
C ASP A 105 7.01 2.75 0.67
N LEU A 106 6.78 2.91 1.99
CA LEU A 106 7.58 2.25 3.04
C LEU A 106 7.00 0.91 3.49
N ASP A 107 7.81 -0.16 3.33
CA ASP A 107 7.59 -1.47 3.94
C ASP A 107 8.04 -1.47 5.42
N THR A 108 7.44 -0.58 6.21
CA THR A 108 7.72 -0.46 7.65
C THR A 108 6.46 -0.66 8.45
N SER A 109 6.53 -1.57 9.43
CA SER A 109 5.39 -1.91 10.30
C SER A 109 4.23 -2.62 9.58
N LYS A 110 4.53 -3.37 8.51
CA LYS A 110 3.56 -4.26 7.88
C LYS A 110 3.62 -5.64 8.54
N THR A 111 2.45 -6.25 8.75
CA THR A 111 2.38 -7.68 8.97
C THR A 111 2.57 -8.34 7.61
N LEU A 112 3.47 -9.30 7.48
CA LEU A 112 3.60 -10.08 6.25
C LEU A 112 3.14 -11.50 6.51
N ARG A 113 2.47 -12.11 5.54
CA ARG A 113 2.00 -13.50 5.67
C ARG A 113 2.89 -14.46 4.89
N THR A 114 3.18 -15.62 5.44
CA THR A 114 4.03 -16.62 4.75
C THR A 114 3.37 -17.12 3.46
N LEU A 115 4.03 -16.92 2.31
CA LEU A 115 3.66 -17.39 0.97
C LEU A 115 4.35 -18.72 0.66
N SER A 116 3.77 -19.84 1.06
CA SER A 116 4.24 -21.13 0.57
C SER A 116 3.25 -22.22 0.93
N GLN A 117 3.09 -23.20 0.04
CA GLN A 117 2.44 -24.50 0.32
C GLN A 117 3.30 -25.39 1.24
N ASN A 118 4.48 -24.91 1.63
CA ASN A 118 5.47 -25.61 2.45
C ASN A 118 6.00 -24.69 3.55
N PRO A 119 6.36 -25.21 4.73
CA PRO A 119 6.99 -24.42 5.78
C PRO A 119 8.22 -23.64 5.28
N ILE A 120 8.32 -22.38 5.68
CA ILE A 120 9.45 -21.50 5.32
C ILE A 120 10.51 -21.52 6.43
N GLN A 121 11.73 -21.11 6.14
CA GLN A 121 12.86 -21.21 7.08
C GLN A 121 13.13 -19.86 7.75
N LEU A 122 13.32 -19.90 9.07
CA LEU A 122 13.84 -18.80 9.86
C LEU A 122 15.36 -18.98 10.03
N TYR A 123 16.16 -18.04 9.55
CA TYR A 123 17.62 -18.05 9.59
C TYR A 123 18.16 -17.15 10.70
N ASN A 124 19.39 -17.42 11.16
CA ASN A 124 20.06 -16.56 12.15
C ASN A 124 20.63 -15.27 11.53
N GLU A 125 20.94 -15.27 10.23
CA GLU A 125 21.54 -14.16 9.50
C GLU A 125 20.91 -14.03 8.09
N PRO A 126 20.94 -12.84 7.46
CA PRO A 126 20.36 -12.63 6.15
C PRO A 126 21.35 -12.95 5.01
N ASN A 127 21.85 -14.19 4.96
CA ASN A 127 22.78 -14.62 3.91
C ASN A 127 22.57 -16.09 3.53
N SER A 128 23.09 -16.48 2.36
CA SER A 128 22.89 -17.83 1.80
C SER A 128 23.57 -18.95 2.57
N SER A 129 24.49 -18.63 3.49
CA SER A 129 25.20 -19.60 4.34
C SER A 129 24.65 -19.65 5.77
N ALA A 130 23.56 -18.95 6.02
CA ALA A 130 22.98 -18.82 7.35
C ALA A 130 22.42 -20.14 7.86
N LYS A 131 22.51 -20.34 9.18
CA LYS A 131 21.96 -21.51 9.85
C LYS A 131 20.46 -21.35 10.04
N ILE A 132 19.71 -22.41 9.76
CA ILE A 132 18.28 -22.50 10.05
C ILE A 132 18.07 -22.60 11.57
N LEU A 133 17.29 -21.68 12.12
CA LEU A 133 16.87 -21.65 13.53
C LEU A 133 15.63 -22.51 13.77
N MET A 134 14.67 -22.47 12.84
CA MET A 134 13.44 -23.26 12.84
C MET A 134 12.69 -23.11 11.50
N ASN A 135 11.65 -23.92 11.33
CA ASN A 135 10.67 -23.75 10.25
C ASN A 135 9.44 -23.00 10.79
N ILE A 136 8.86 -22.14 9.96
CA ILE A 136 7.62 -21.42 10.19
C ILE A 136 6.54 -22.08 9.30
N PRO A 137 5.37 -22.45 9.85
CA PRO A 137 4.26 -22.97 9.06
C PRO A 137 3.78 -22.00 7.98
N GLU A 138 2.96 -22.51 7.07
CA GLU A 138 2.27 -21.68 6.07
C GLU A 138 1.15 -20.84 6.68
N ASN A 139 0.71 -19.83 5.93
CA ASN A 139 -0.37 -18.91 6.30
C ASN A 139 -0.22 -18.24 7.69
N ILE A 140 1.01 -18.05 8.17
CA ILE A 140 1.29 -17.40 9.45
C ILE A 140 1.50 -15.89 9.24
N PRO A 141 0.80 -15.01 9.98
CA PRO A 141 1.11 -13.59 10.02
C PRO A 141 2.40 -13.35 10.83
N LEU A 142 3.29 -12.52 10.31
CA LEU A 142 4.58 -12.20 10.90
C LEU A 142 4.79 -10.69 10.94
N ASP A 143 5.00 -10.16 12.15
CA ASP A 143 5.38 -8.76 12.33
C ASP A 143 6.82 -8.54 11.85
N VAL A 144 6.99 -7.62 10.89
CA VAL A 144 8.31 -7.25 10.39
C VAL A 144 9.00 -6.30 11.37
N LEU A 145 10.14 -6.75 11.90
CA LEU A 145 10.99 -5.95 12.78
C LEU A 145 11.99 -5.11 11.98
N GLU A 146 12.62 -5.73 10.98
CA GLU A 146 13.65 -5.12 10.12
C GLU A 146 13.55 -5.75 8.72
N ASN A 147 14.04 -5.08 7.68
CA ASN A 147 14.13 -5.64 6.34
C ASN A 147 15.48 -5.28 5.73
N THR A 148 16.12 -6.23 5.06
CA THR A 148 17.36 -5.97 4.31
C THR A 148 17.09 -5.22 3.01
N HIS A 149 15.91 -5.41 2.40
CA HIS A 149 15.50 -4.77 1.15
C HIS A 149 13.99 -4.43 1.19
N PRO A 150 13.61 -3.30 1.82
CA PRO A 150 12.22 -2.88 2.02
C PRO A 150 11.44 -2.41 0.77
N LEU A 151 11.62 -3.06 -0.39
CA LEU A 151 10.99 -2.64 -1.64
C LEU A 151 10.26 -3.70 -2.46
N THR A 152 9.37 -3.21 -3.33
CA THR A 152 8.35 -3.87 -4.20
C THR A 152 8.81 -5.11 -4.98
N GLN A 153 10.10 -5.40 -5.02
CA GLN A 153 10.59 -6.69 -5.45
C GLN A 153 10.75 -7.56 -4.21
N ASN A 154 9.90 -8.58 -4.07
CA ASN A 154 9.95 -9.58 -3.00
C ASN A 154 11.34 -10.24 -2.92
N THR A 155 12.34 -9.59 -2.34
CA THR A 155 13.77 -9.93 -2.44
C THR A 155 14.49 -9.66 -1.13
N GLY A 156 15.62 -10.33 -0.93
CA GLY A 156 16.37 -10.26 0.32
C GLY A 156 15.69 -11.02 1.46
N TYR A 157 15.81 -10.47 2.66
CA TYR A 157 15.34 -11.04 3.92
C TYR A 157 14.66 -10.01 4.81
N VAL A 158 13.61 -10.45 5.50
CA VAL A 158 12.98 -9.71 6.60
C VAL A 158 13.30 -10.36 7.93
N LYS A 159 13.49 -9.55 8.96
CA LYS A 159 13.63 -9.99 10.33
C LYS A 159 12.27 -10.01 11.00
N VAL A 160 11.93 -11.14 11.60
CA VAL A 160 10.62 -11.37 12.22
C VAL A 160 10.82 -12.02 13.59
N LYS A 161 9.79 -11.93 14.45
CA LYS A 161 9.70 -12.72 15.67
C LYS A 161 8.68 -13.84 15.47
N PHE A 162 9.08 -15.09 15.76
CA PHE A 162 8.17 -16.25 15.76
C PHE A 162 8.52 -17.19 16.91
N ASN A 163 7.53 -17.57 17.74
CA ASN A 163 7.69 -18.45 18.91
C ASN A 163 8.94 -18.12 19.76
N GLU A 164 9.04 -16.86 20.20
CA GLU A 164 10.16 -16.30 20.99
C GLU A 164 11.54 -16.27 20.30
N LYS A 165 11.67 -16.71 19.05
CA LYS A 165 12.89 -16.56 18.27
C LYS A 165 12.81 -15.35 17.36
N ILE A 166 13.93 -14.64 17.24
CA ILE A 166 14.12 -13.56 16.28
C ILE A 166 15.11 -14.05 15.22
N GLY A 167 14.76 -13.89 13.95
CA GLY A 167 15.59 -14.33 12.84
C GLY A 167 15.13 -13.74 11.53
N TRP A 168 15.75 -14.19 10.44
CA TRP A 168 15.57 -13.69 9.08
C TRP A 168 14.81 -14.68 8.22
N VAL A 169 13.93 -14.21 7.35
CA VAL A 169 13.14 -15.01 6.41
C VAL A 169 13.29 -14.43 5.02
N HIS A 170 13.38 -15.28 4.00
CA HIS A 170 13.40 -14.81 2.62
C HIS A 170 12.13 -14.03 2.27
N ARG A 171 12.29 -12.80 1.76
CA ARG A 171 11.15 -11.93 1.42
C ARG A 171 10.31 -12.48 0.27
N THR A 172 10.90 -13.26 -0.64
CA THR A 172 10.20 -14.01 -1.71
C THR A 172 9.15 -14.98 -1.16
N SER A 173 9.33 -15.43 0.07
CA SER A 173 8.46 -16.40 0.72
C SER A 173 7.36 -15.74 1.56
N LEU A 174 7.14 -14.43 1.39
CA LEU A 174 6.18 -13.65 2.17
C LEU A 174 5.31 -12.74 1.28
N SER A 175 4.09 -12.51 1.74
CA SER A 175 3.05 -11.72 1.08
C SER A 175 2.92 -10.37 1.74
N ASP A 176 2.74 -9.35 0.92
CA ASP A 176 2.27 -8.03 1.37
C ASP A 176 0.79 -8.05 1.77
N ASP A 177 0.03 -9.07 1.35
CA ASP A 177 -1.34 -9.28 1.82
C ASP A 177 -1.30 -9.85 3.25
N GLU A 178 -1.90 -9.14 4.19
CA GLU A 178 -2.11 -9.61 5.58
C GLU A 178 -3.18 -10.71 5.66
N PHE A 179 -3.99 -10.84 4.60
CA PHE A 179 -5.11 -11.77 4.50
C PHE A 179 -4.66 -13.21 4.24
N ASP A 180 -5.58 -14.14 4.45
CA ASP A 180 -5.33 -15.57 4.24
C ASP A 180 -4.74 -15.84 2.84
N ILE A 181 -3.72 -16.70 2.77
CA ILE A 181 -3.01 -17.03 1.54
C ILE A 181 -3.94 -17.52 0.41
N ARG A 182 -5.12 -18.05 0.74
CA ARG A 182 -6.16 -18.44 -0.24
C ARG A 182 -6.65 -17.28 -1.10
N PHE A 183 -6.43 -16.03 -0.69
CA PHE A 183 -6.82 -14.82 -1.40
C PHE A 183 -5.64 -14.14 -2.12
N TYR A 184 -4.42 -14.63 -1.91
CA TYR A 184 -3.22 -14.08 -2.52
C TYR A 184 -3.31 -14.12 -4.05
N LYS A 185 -3.00 -13.00 -4.70
CA LYS A 185 -3.06 -12.80 -6.17
C LYS A 185 -4.43 -13.01 -6.83
N LYS A 186 -5.48 -13.33 -6.07
CA LYS A 186 -6.83 -13.37 -6.62
C LYS A 186 -7.30 -11.94 -6.82
N ASN A 187 -7.77 -11.67 -8.04
CA ASN A 187 -8.45 -10.41 -8.33
C ASN A 187 -9.85 -10.40 -7.71
N LEU A 188 -10.46 -9.22 -7.64
CA LEU A 188 -11.77 -9.01 -7.03
C LEU A 188 -12.83 -9.88 -7.69
N HIS A 189 -12.81 -10.00 -9.02
CA HIS A 189 -13.74 -10.86 -9.76
C HIS A 189 -13.64 -12.34 -9.32
N GLU A 190 -12.43 -12.88 -9.20
CA GLU A 190 -12.19 -14.24 -8.72
C GLU A 190 -12.62 -14.44 -7.26
N LEU A 191 -12.46 -13.41 -6.43
CA LEU A 191 -12.84 -13.45 -5.02
C LEU A 191 -14.35 -13.45 -4.84
N VAL A 192 -15.08 -12.60 -5.56
CA VAL A 192 -16.54 -12.47 -5.38
C VAL A 192 -17.34 -13.54 -6.11
N SER A 193 -16.83 -14.06 -7.23
CA SER A 193 -17.61 -14.92 -8.14
C SER A 193 -18.36 -16.09 -7.49
N PRO A 194 -17.83 -16.75 -6.43
CA PRO A 194 -18.54 -17.87 -5.79
C PRO A 194 -19.72 -17.45 -4.89
N TYR A 195 -19.86 -16.17 -4.56
CA TYR A 195 -20.71 -15.70 -3.47
C TYR A 195 -21.92 -14.93 -3.95
N LEU A 196 -22.97 -15.00 -3.14
CA LEU A 196 -24.08 -14.05 -3.15
C LEU A 196 -23.97 -13.25 -1.85
N PHE A 197 -24.00 -11.92 -1.95
CA PHE A 197 -23.76 -11.06 -0.79
C PHE A 197 -24.65 -9.82 -0.85
N GLN A 198 -24.78 -9.18 0.30
CA GLN A 198 -25.61 -7.99 0.48
C GLN A 198 -24.75 -6.86 1.03
N VAL A 199 -24.78 -5.71 0.39
CA VAL A 199 -24.02 -4.52 0.85
C VAL A 199 -24.96 -3.43 1.34
N LYS A 200 -24.58 -2.78 2.44
CA LYS A 200 -25.32 -1.66 3.03
C LYS A 200 -24.45 -0.43 3.24
N GLU A 201 -24.95 0.71 2.79
CA GLU A 201 -24.35 2.03 2.97
C GLU A 201 -25.32 2.94 3.75
N LYS A 202 -24.80 3.75 4.67
CA LYS A 202 -25.63 4.48 5.64
C LYS A 202 -25.99 5.90 5.22
N ASP A 203 -25.09 6.61 4.55
CA ASP A 203 -25.23 8.03 4.21
C ASP A 203 -26.41 8.24 3.25
N PHE A 204 -26.60 7.33 2.29
CA PHE A 204 -27.73 7.34 1.36
C PHE A 204 -28.77 6.25 1.64
N ASN A 205 -28.58 5.46 2.71
CA ASN A 205 -29.38 4.28 3.02
C ASN A 205 -29.50 3.35 1.80
N THR A 206 -28.35 3.00 1.22
CA THR A 206 -28.27 2.16 0.02
C THR A 206 -28.18 0.70 0.41
N GLU A 207 -28.95 -0.15 -0.25
CA GLU A 207 -28.92 -1.60 -0.11
C GLU A 207 -28.82 -2.27 -1.48
N LEU A 208 -27.78 -3.06 -1.71
CA LEU A 208 -27.64 -3.87 -2.93
C LEU A 208 -27.55 -5.35 -2.56
N LYS A 209 -28.21 -6.21 -3.34
CA LYS A 209 -27.99 -7.66 -3.30
C LYS A 209 -27.38 -8.10 -4.61
N ILE A 210 -26.24 -8.79 -4.49
CA ILE A 210 -25.29 -8.97 -5.59
C ILE A 210 -24.99 -10.46 -5.75
N ILE A 211 -25.10 -10.94 -6.99
CA ILE A 211 -24.49 -12.19 -7.43
C ILE A 211 -23.06 -11.84 -7.84
N GLY A 212 -22.08 -12.40 -7.14
CA GLY A 212 -20.67 -12.08 -7.37
C GLY A 212 -20.20 -12.45 -8.77
N GLU A 213 -20.74 -13.52 -9.37
CA GLU A 213 -20.50 -13.84 -10.78
C GLU A 213 -20.96 -12.67 -11.68
N GLY A 214 -19.98 -11.96 -12.24
CA GLY A 214 -20.22 -10.80 -13.09
C GLY A 214 -20.83 -9.58 -12.35
N PHE A 215 -20.71 -9.51 -11.01
CA PHE A 215 -21.21 -8.40 -10.19
C PHE A 215 -22.66 -8.00 -10.49
N SER A 216 -23.53 -8.98 -10.72
CA SER A 216 -24.91 -8.75 -11.11
C SER A 216 -25.76 -8.34 -9.90
N VAL A 217 -26.28 -7.11 -9.94
CA VAL A 217 -27.19 -6.60 -8.90
C VAL A 217 -28.61 -7.03 -9.24
N PHE A 218 -29.23 -7.84 -8.38
CA PHE A 218 -30.60 -8.34 -8.57
C PHE A 218 -31.63 -7.65 -7.68
N SER A 219 -31.18 -6.90 -6.67
CA SER A 219 -32.02 -6.02 -5.85
C SER A 219 -31.20 -4.79 -5.49
N CYS A 220 -31.80 -3.61 -5.61
CA CYS A 220 -31.12 -2.32 -5.48
C CYS A 220 -32.11 -1.31 -4.89
N LYS A 221 -31.75 -0.70 -3.75
CA LYS A 221 -32.50 0.40 -3.14
C LYS A 221 -31.58 1.53 -2.73
N VAL A 222 -32.04 2.77 -2.89
CA VAL A 222 -31.45 3.98 -2.30
C VAL A 222 -32.56 4.68 -1.52
N GLY A 223 -32.46 4.70 -0.19
CA GLY A 223 -33.58 5.10 0.66
C GLY A 223 -34.77 4.15 0.50
N GLU A 224 -35.92 4.67 0.10
CA GLU A 224 -37.14 3.90 -0.18
C GLU A 224 -37.34 3.63 -1.68
N GLU A 225 -36.45 4.13 -2.55
CA GLU A 225 -36.61 4.08 -3.99
C GLU A 225 -35.85 2.89 -4.60
N GLU A 226 -36.53 2.15 -5.49
CA GLU A 226 -35.90 1.10 -6.28
C GLU A 226 -34.94 1.71 -7.30
N CYS A 227 -33.78 1.07 -7.47
CA CYS A 227 -32.77 1.50 -8.42
C CYS A 227 -32.39 0.40 -9.42
N SER A 228 -31.73 0.82 -10.50
CA SER A 228 -31.00 -0.09 -11.38
C SER A 228 -29.51 0.17 -11.22
N ALA A 229 -28.70 -0.87 -11.34
CA ALA A 229 -27.25 -0.77 -11.20
C ALA A 229 -26.54 -1.32 -12.43
N LYS A 230 -25.48 -0.65 -12.83
CA LYS A 230 -24.46 -1.19 -13.74
C LYS A 230 -23.14 -1.21 -13.01
N TYR A 231 -22.30 -2.19 -13.28
CA TYR A 231 -20.97 -2.25 -12.70
C TYR A 231 -19.89 -1.86 -13.71
N ARG A 232 -18.77 -1.37 -13.19
CA ARG A 232 -17.51 -1.21 -13.92
C ARG A 232 -16.34 -1.45 -12.98
N MET A 233 -15.28 -2.05 -13.50
CA MET A 233 -14.03 -2.21 -12.75
C MET A 233 -13.22 -0.92 -12.82
N GLY A 234 -12.43 -0.65 -11.78
CA GLY A 234 -11.51 0.47 -11.74
C GLY A 234 -10.46 0.32 -10.64
N GLU A 235 -9.76 1.41 -10.36
CA GLU A 235 -8.86 1.53 -9.20
C GLU A 235 -9.58 2.27 -8.08
N SER A 236 -9.22 2.00 -6.83
CA SER A 236 -9.82 2.62 -5.65
C SER A 236 -9.67 4.14 -5.67
N SER A 237 -10.73 4.86 -5.30
CA SER A 237 -10.72 6.33 -5.29
C SER A 237 -10.08 6.92 -4.02
N PHE A 238 -9.91 6.09 -2.98
CA PHE A 238 -9.28 6.47 -1.72
C PHE A 238 -8.52 5.30 -1.06
N GLY A 239 -7.49 5.64 -0.29
CA GLY A 239 -6.68 4.65 0.42
C GLY A 239 -5.49 4.15 -0.42
N MET A 240 -5.16 2.86 -0.28
CA MET A 240 -4.15 2.24 -1.14
C MET A 240 -4.74 2.02 -2.54
N PRO A 241 -4.03 2.39 -3.62
CA PRO A 241 -4.43 2.05 -4.98
C PRO A 241 -4.56 0.52 -5.10
N GLU A 242 -5.79 0.06 -5.29
CA GLU A 242 -6.12 -1.35 -5.44
C GLU A 242 -7.31 -1.51 -6.39
N GLU A 243 -7.57 -2.74 -6.79
CA GLU A 243 -8.74 -3.06 -7.61
C GLU A 243 -10.04 -2.74 -6.84
N ALA A 244 -10.96 -2.06 -7.53
CA ALA A 244 -12.29 -1.76 -7.02
C ALA A 244 -13.35 -2.05 -8.09
N VAL A 245 -14.56 -2.34 -7.63
CA VAL A 245 -15.75 -2.35 -8.47
C VAL A 245 -16.60 -1.14 -8.11
N TYR A 246 -17.11 -0.47 -9.13
CA TYR A 246 -18.03 0.64 -9.01
C TYR A 246 -19.40 0.19 -9.50
N PHE A 247 -20.43 0.50 -8.73
CA PHE A 247 -21.83 0.33 -9.08
C PHE A 247 -22.43 1.69 -9.39
N ASP A 248 -22.63 1.97 -10.67
CA ASP A 248 -23.33 3.17 -11.14
C ASP A 248 -24.84 2.91 -11.02
N LEU A 249 -25.47 3.55 -10.02
CA LEU A 249 -26.88 3.40 -9.67
C LEU A 249 -27.71 4.49 -10.32
N SER A 250 -28.87 4.13 -10.86
CA SER A 250 -29.86 5.06 -11.40
C SER A 250 -31.19 4.86 -10.68
N VAL A 251 -31.70 5.93 -10.08
CA VAL A 251 -32.96 5.96 -9.34
C VAL A 251 -34.04 6.67 -10.16
N SER A 252 -35.31 6.37 -9.87
CA SER A 252 -36.45 7.06 -10.48
C SER A 252 -36.35 8.58 -10.26
N GLY A 253 -36.51 9.37 -11.32
CA GLY A 253 -36.34 10.84 -11.24
C GLY A 253 -34.96 11.36 -11.64
N GLY A 254 -34.08 10.51 -12.19
CA GLY A 254 -32.84 10.95 -12.86
C GLY A 254 -31.62 11.05 -11.97
N LYS A 255 -31.79 10.90 -10.64
CA LYS A 255 -30.68 10.88 -9.69
C LYS A 255 -29.75 9.70 -9.94
N GLN A 256 -28.46 9.98 -9.97
CA GLN A 256 -27.39 9.00 -10.21
C GLN A 256 -26.45 8.96 -9.02
N TYR A 257 -26.11 7.75 -8.60
CA TYR A 257 -25.14 7.51 -7.53
C TYR A 257 -24.05 6.58 -8.03
N VAL A 258 -22.87 6.67 -7.43
CA VAL A 258 -21.76 5.76 -7.69
C VAL A 258 -21.33 5.17 -6.36
N CYS A 259 -21.39 3.85 -6.23
CA CYS A 259 -20.95 3.13 -5.05
C CYS A 259 -19.68 2.32 -5.36
N GLU A 260 -18.63 2.52 -4.58
CA GLU A 260 -17.35 1.84 -4.70
C GLU A 260 -17.23 0.72 -3.65
N MET A 261 -16.89 -0.49 -4.09
CA MET A 261 -16.43 -1.58 -3.23
C MET A 261 -15.00 -1.93 -3.59
N ARG A 262 -14.07 -1.85 -2.64
CA ARG A 262 -12.66 -2.17 -2.90
C ARG A 262 -12.38 -3.62 -2.62
N ARG A 263 -11.31 -4.14 -3.21
CA ARG A 263 -10.86 -5.52 -2.94
C ARG A 263 -10.59 -5.75 -1.46
N VAL A 264 -9.91 -4.84 -0.76
CA VAL A 264 -9.64 -4.96 0.68
C VAL A 264 -10.91 -5.15 1.51
N ASP A 265 -12.01 -4.49 1.12
CA ASP A 265 -13.28 -4.54 1.87
C ASP A 265 -13.91 -5.93 1.77
N PHE A 266 -13.88 -6.54 0.58
CA PHE A 266 -14.37 -7.91 0.39
C PHE A 266 -13.49 -8.96 1.08
N VAL A 267 -12.17 -8.83 0.95
CA VAL A 267 -11.23 -9.76 1.58
C VAL A 267 -11.33 -9.69 3.11
N GLY A 268 -11.59 -8.50 3.67
CA GLY A 268 -11.86 -8.33 5.09
C GLY A 268 -13.04 -9.17 5.59
N GLU A 269 -14.14 -9.21 4.84
CA GLU A 269 -15.30 -10.05 5.19
C GLU A 269 -14.99 -11.54 5.05
N LEU A 270 -14.28 -11.96 4.00
CA LEU A 270 -13.86 -13.36 3.87
C LEU A 270 -12.94 -13.80 5.02
N GLN A 271 -12.11 -12.90 5.55
CA GLN A 271 -11.31 -13.18 6.73
C GLN A 271 -12.19 -13.38 7.97
N ARG A 272 -13.26 -12.60 8.14
CA ARG A 272 -14.24 -12.80 9.22
C ARG A 272 -14.98 -14.14 9.12
N VAL A 273 -15.24 -14.63 7.90
CA VAL A 273 -15.78 -15.99 7.69
C VAL A 273 -14.78 -17.04 8.18
N ILE A 274 -13.49 -16.89 7.84
CA ILE A 274 -12.44 -17.83 8.26
C ILE A 274 -12.27 -17.85 9.78
N ASP A 275 -12.41 -16.70 10.41
CA ASP A 275 -12.30 -16.54 11.87
C ASP A 275 -13.62 -16.91 12.59
N ASP A 276 -14.54 -17.59 11.91
CA ASP A 276 -15.86 -18.04 12.39
C ASP A 276 -16.69 -16.90 13.03
N SER A 277 -16.44 -15.66 12.63
CA SER A 277 -17.12 -14.46 13.16
C SER A 277 -18.44 -14.17 12.45
N ILE A 278 -18.57 -14.61 11.20
CA ILE A 278 -19.77 -14.57 10.36
C ILE A 278 -19.84 -15.83 9.50
N THR A 279 -20.99 -16.11 8.91
CA THR A 279 -21.16 -17.12 7.86
C THR A 279 -21.06 -16.51 6.46
N GLU A 280 -20.92 -17.36 5.42
CA GLU A 280 -20.88 -16.90 4.02
C GLU A 280 -22.18 -16.17 3.60
N ASP A 281 -23.32 -16.51 4.20
CA ASP A 281 -24.61 -15.87 3.93
C ASP A 281 -24.72 -14.46 4.57
N GLU A 282 -23.76 -14.07 5.41
CA GLU A 282 -23.72 -12.82 6.16
C GLU A 282 -22.68 -11.82 5.61
N LEU A 283 -22.10 -12.09 4.44
CA LEU A 283 -21.14 -11.19 3.79
C LEU A 283 -21.76 -9.81 3.51
N ASP A 284 -21.23 -8.77 4.17
CA ASP A 284 -21.61 -7.36 4.02
C ASP A 284 -20.37 -6.47 3.86
N PRO A 285 -19.68 -6.56 2.70
CA PRO A 285 -18.47 -5.80 2.46
C PRO A 285 -18.79 -4.30 2.41
N PHE A 286 -17.89 -3.51 2.98
CA PHE A 286 -18.05 -2.06 2.99
C PHE A 286 -18.11 -1.49 1.58
N ILE A 287 -19.03 -0.56 1.36
CA ILE A 287 -19.13 0.25 0.15
C ILE A 287 -19.18 1.74 0.50
N ASN A 288 -18.63 2.59 -0.37
CA ASN A 288 -18.70 4.03 -0.26
C ASN A 288 -19.50 4.59 -1.43
N CYS A 289 -20.62 5.27 -1.16
CA CYS A 289 -21.49 5.84 -2.19
C CYS A 289 -21.33 7.36 -2.27
N SER A 290 -21.51 7.92 -3.46
CA SER A 290 -21.57 9.37 -3.68
C SER A 290 -22.57 9.72 -4.80
N LEU A 291 -23.01 10.97 -4.86
CA LEU A 291 -23.77 11.49 -5.99
C LEU A 291 -22.86 11.60 -7.22
N SER A 292 -23.35 11.19 -8.38
CA SER A 292 -22.64 11.36 -9.65
C SER A 292 -22.59 12.85 -10.02
N GLU A 293 -21.41 13.35 -10.43
CA GLU A 293 -21.18 14.76 -10.84
C GLU A 293 -22.12 15.24 -11.97
N SER A 294 -22.71 14.32 -12.74
CA SER A 294 -23.75 14.62 -13.73
C SER A 294 -25.05 15.18 -13.12
N ALA A 295 -25.38 14.83 -11.89
CA ALA A 295 -26.61 15.27 -11.21
C ALA A 295 -26.46 16.65 -10.53
N SER A 296 -25.26 17.02 -10.10
CA SER A 296 -25.00 18.35 -9.49
C SER A 296 -25.20 19.52 -10.47
N LEU A 297 -25.13 19.28 -11.78
CA LEU A 297 -25.34 20.31 -12.80
C LEU A 297 -26.82 20.55 -13.14
N GLU A 298 -27.70 19.58 -12.87
CA GLU A 298 -29.15 19.71 -13.13
C GLU A 298 -29.88 20.45 -11.99
N GLU A 299 -29.41 20.35 -10.74
CA GLU A 299 -30.00 21.10 -9.63
C GLU A 299 -29.68 22.61 -9.73
N GLU A 300 -28.46 23.01 -10.12
CA GLU A 300 -28.09 24.44 -10.29
C GLU A 300 -28.82 25.13 -11.46
N THR A 301 -29.27 24.39 -12.47
CA THR A 301 -29.97 24.98 -13.64
C THR A 301 -31.48 25.12 -13.45
N SER A 302 -32.05 24.50 -12.42
CA SER A 302 -33.49 24.54 -12.16
C SER A 302 -33.94 25.72 -11.28
N GLU A 303 -33.03 26.35 -10.51
CA GLU A 303 -33.35 27.47 -9.62
C GLU A 303 -33.32 28.86 -10.30
N GLU A 304 -32.75 29.01 -11.50
CA GLU A 304 -32.70 30.32 -12.21
C GLU A 304 -33.87 30.59 -13.18
N SER A 305 -34.86 29.69 -13.29
CA SER A 305 -35.96 29.80 -14.27
C SER A 305 -37.34 30.03 -13.64
N SER A 306 -37.45 30.82 -12.57
CA SER A 306 -38.78 31.34 -12.17
C SER A 306 -38.70 32.69 -11.46
N GLY A 307 -38.69 33.77 -12.26
CA GLY A 307 -38.98 35.11 -11.72
C GLY A 307 -38.51 36.24 -12.62
N GLU A 308 -39.26 36.53 -13.68
CA GLU A 308 -39.55 37.90 -14.13
C GLU A 308 -40.52 37.86 -15.33
N ASN A 309 -41.81 37.95 -15.04
CA ASN A 309 -42.85 38.44 -15.94
C ASN A 309 -44.04 38.88 -15.07
N GLU A 310 -44.00 40.13 -14.62
CA GLU A 310 -45.11 41.10 -14.60
C GLU A 310 -44.65 42.46 -14.08
#